data_AF-A0AAD5KH93-F1
#
_entry.id   AF-A0AAD5KH93-F1
#
_cell.length_a   1.000
_cell.length_b   1.000
_cell.length_c   1.000
_cell.angle_alpha   90.00
_cell.angle_beta   90.00
_cell.angle_gamma   90.00
#
_symmetry.space_group_name_H-M   'P 1'
#
loop_
_entity.id
_entity.type
_entity.pdbx_description
1 polymer ?
#
loop_
_entity_poly.entity_id
_entity_poly.type
_entity_poly.pdbx_seq_one_letter_code
_entity_poly.pdbx_strand_id
1 'polypeptide(L)'
;MDEVAERGYAAHWKYKGVRNQQDVFEAWLSSVREMVEKANNDSSIDFIQDFKTTNLFTEEIYVYTPKGDLKILPKGATALDFAFNIHSDVGYHCQAVKVSNRLVPMGYKLQNGDQVSVVTNKNQRPSEDWLKWVVTSKARDKIRASLKEDNASKQSSAKKPYSAN
;
A
#
# COMPACT_ATOMS: atom_id res chain seq x y z
N MET A 1 22.35 -29.62 26.68
CA MET A 1 21.58 -28.68 27.49
C MET A 1 22.03 -27.30 27.05
N ASP A 2 21.12 -26.60 26.37
CA ASP A 2 21.05 -25.17 26.06
C ASP A 2 22.29 -24.44 25.52
N GLU A 3 22.32 -24.29 24.19
CA GLU A 3 22.87 -23.10 23.52
C GLU A 3 22.15 -22.77 22.19
N VAL A 4 21.12 -23.54 21.80
CA VAL A 4 20.38 -23.39 20.53
C VAL A 4 18.95 -22.84 20.77
N ALA A 5 18.78 -22.02 21.81
CA ALA A 5 17.50 -21.39 22.14
C ALA A 5 17.53 -19.85 22.02
N GLU A 6 18.69 -19.22 21.77
CA GLU A 6 18.82 -17.75 21.83
C GLU A 6 19.31 -17.06 20.55
N ARG A 7 19.11 -17.67 19.37
CA ARG A 7 19.25 -16.92 18.11
C ARG A 7 18.05 -17.14 17.19
N GLY A 8 16.92 -16.61 17.65
CA GLY A 8 15.84 -16.23 16.76
C GLY A 8 16.35 -15.32 15.65
N TYR A 9 15.81 -15.50 14.45
CA TYR A 9 15.94 -14.66 13.25
C TYR A 9 17.19 -14.80 12.37
N ALA A 10 18.33 -15.30 12.83
CA ALA A 10 19.53 -15.35 11.96
C ALA A 10 19.71 -16.65 11.16
N ALA A 11 19.09 -17.77 11.57
CA ALA A 11 19.36 -19.08 10.97
C ALA A 11 18.58 -19.39 9.68
N HIS A 12 17.54 -18.62 9.33
CA HIS A 12 16.62 -19.03 8.25
C HIS A 12 16.89 -18.38 6.88
N TRP A 13 17.78 -17.38 6.77
CA TRP A 13 18.05 -16.71 5.49
C TRP A 13 19.26 -17.22 4.70
N LYS A 14 19.99 -18.21 5.23
CA LYS A 14 21.15 -18.77 4.51
C LYS A 14 20.77 -19.79 3.42
N TYR A 15 19.52 -20.24 3.36
CA TYR A 15 19.12 -21.31 2.45
C TYR A 15 18.06 -20.87 1.43
N LYS A 16 18.41 -19.88 0.58
CA LYS A 16 18.03 -19.78 -0.86
C LYS A 16 18.56 -18.48 -1.47
N GLY A 17 19.86 -18.47 -1.77
CA GLY A 17 20.47 -17.92 -3.00
C GLY A 17 19.96 -16.67 -3.72
N VAL A 18 19.39 -15.65 -3.07
CA VAL A 18 19.06 -14.37 -3.74
C VAL A 18 20.03 -13.28 -3.30
N ARG A 19 20.85 -12.87 -4.25
CA ARG A 19 21.99 -11.93 -4.20
C ARG A 19 21.62 -10.44 -3.96
N ASN A 20 20.44 -10.10 -3.45
CA ASN A 20 19.90 -8.72 -3.60
C ASN A 20 19.71 -7.92 -2.30
N GLN A 21 20.54 -8.10 -1.28
CA GLN A 21 20.46 -7.23 -0.10
C GLN A 21 21.19 -5.89 -0.30
N GLN A 22 22.23 -5.87 -1.15
CA GLN A 22 23.01 -4.67 -1.45
C GLN A 22 22.26 -3.70 -2.38
N ASP A 23 21.53 -4.22 -3.39
CA ASP A 23 20.83 -3.39 -4.37
C ASP A 23 19.70 -2.53 -3.75
N VAL A 24 18.99 -3.05 -2.75
CA VAL A 24 17.89 -2.31 -2.09
C VAL A 24 18.43 -1.20 -1.20
N PHE A 25 19.58 -1.43 -0.55
CA PHE A 25 20.22 -0.44 0.29
C PHE A 25 20.85 0.69 -0.53
N GLU A 26 21.47 0.36 -1.68
CA GLU A 26 21.99 1.35 -2.63
C GLU A 26 20.88 2.15 -3.32
N ALA A 27 19.76 1.50 -3.68
CA ALA A 27 18.57 2.19 -4.19
C ALA A 27 17.94 3.14 -3.15
N TRP A 28 18.01 2.77 -1.88
CA TRP A 28 17.57 3.62 -0.77
C TRP A 28 18.52 4.81 -0.55
N LEU A 29 19.84 4.58 -0.51
CA LEU A 29 20.84 5.65 -0.34
C LEU A 29 20.80 6.68 -1.46
N SER A 30 20.65 6.24 -2.70
CA SER A 30 20.51 7.13 -3.86
C SER A 30 19.24 7.98 -3.79
N SER A 31 18.10 7.39 -3.41
CA SER A 31 16.84 8.11 -3.23
C SER A 31 16.91 9.16 -2.12
N VAL A 32 17.60 8.86 -1.02
CA VAL A 32 17.82 9.81 0.09
C VAL A 32 18.71 10.96 -0.36
N ARG A 33 19.79 10.69 -1.10
CA ARG A 33 20.69 11.73 -1.62
C ARG A 33 19.98 12.67 -2.59
N GLU A 34 19.19 12.13 -3.51
CA GLU A 34 18.43 12.91 -4.48
C GLU A 34 17.37 13.80 -3.81
N MET A 35 16.73 13.32 -2.73
CA MET A 35 15.80 14.11 -1.93
C MET A 35 16.47 15.22 -1.13
N VAL A 36 17.65 14.96 -0.55
CA VAL A 36 18.42 15.97 0.19
C VAL A 36 18.93 17.06 -0.74
N GLU A 37 19.42 16.71 -1.92
CA GLU A 37 19.88 17.68 -2.93
C GLU A 37 18.73 18.58 -3.44
N LYS A 38 17.50 18.05 -3.52
CA LYS A 38 16.29 18.83 -3.83
C LYS A 38 15.79 19.73 -2.68
N ALA A 39 16.21 19.48 -1.44
CA ALA A 39 15.66 20.11 -0.24
C ALA A 39 16.43 21.36 0.24
N ASN A 40 17.30 21.96 -0.58
CA ASN A 40 18.07 23.17 -0.27
C ASN A 40 17.23 24.46 -0.08
N ASN A 41 15.91 24.37 0.11
CA ASN A 41 15.03 25.50 0.45
C ASN A 41 14.30 25.22 1.78
N ASP A 42 14.91 25.66 2.88
CA ASP A 42 14.34 26.11 4.18
C ASP A 42 13.21 25.34 4.90
N SER A 43 12.88 24.10 4.55
CA SER A 43 11.83 23.32 5.28
C SER A 43 12.18 21.85 5.51
N SER A 44 13.46 21.56 5.76
CA SER A 44 14.00 20.20 5.80
C SER A 44 13.87 19.47 7.15
N ILE A 45 13.80 20.18 8.28
CA ILE A 45 13.87 19.55 9.61
C ILE A 45 12.54 18.86 9.99
N ASP A 46 11.41 19.53 9.77
CA ASP A 46 10.08 18.96 10.08
C ASP A 46 9.73 17.78 9.16
N PHE A 47 10.14 17.83 7.88
CA PHE A 47 9.89 16.75 6.94
C PHE A 47 10.72 15.49 7.24
N ILE A 48 11.97 15.64 7.67
CA ILE A 48 12.82 14.52 8.08
C ILE A 48 12.28 13.86 9.36
N GLN A 49 11.70 14.62 10.30
CA GLN A 49 11.09 14.07 11.50
C GLN A 49 9.82 13.27 11.18
N ASP A 50 8.94 13.78 10.32
CA ASP A 50 7.76 13.04 9.85
C ASP A 50 8.15 11.77 9.09
N PHE A 51 9.22 11.83 8.28
CA PHE A 51 9.71 10.67 7.53
C PHE A 51 10.37 9.61 8.45
N LYS A 52 11.17 10.02 9.42
CA LYS A 52 11.76 9.12 10.42
C LYS A 52 10.70 8.42 11.26
N THR A 53 9.65 9.15 11.66
CA THR A 53 8.61 8.63 12.54
C THR A 53 7.63 7.70 11.81
N THR A 54 7.34 7.97 10.53
CA THR A 54 6.29 7.27 9.79
C THR A 54 6.82 6.09 8.96
N ASN A 55 8.09 6.09 8.55
CA ASN A 55 8.63 5.09 7.62
C ASN A 55 9.77 4.22 8.17
N LEU A 56 10.54 4.70 9.16
CA LEU A 56 11.78 4.02 9.57
C LEU A 56 11.60 2.91 10.62
N PHE A 57 10.45 2.88 11.32
CA PHE A 57 10.13 1.89 12.37
C PHE A 57 8.79 1.17 12.14
N THR A 58 8.23 1.28 10.94
CA THR A 58 7.01 0.56 10.62
C THR A 58 7.35 -0.90 10.50
N GLU A 59 6.94 -1.70 11.47
CA GLU A 59 6.94 -3.16 11.32
C GLU A 59 6.27 -3.51 9.99
N GLU A 60 6.87 -4.42 9.23
CA GLU A 60 6.34 -4.87 7.94
C GLU A 60 5.63 -6.21 8.11
N ILE A 61 4.62 -6.45 7.27
CA ILE A 61 3.95 -7.73 7.14
C ILE A 61 4.20 -8.31 5.75
N TYR A 62 4.37 -9.63 5.70
CA TYR A 62 4.57 -10.35 4.45
C TYR A 62 3.28 -11.09 4.10
N VAL A 63 2.71 -10.76 2.95
CA VAL A 63 1.48 -11.37 2.45
C VAL A 63 1.72 -11.98 1.08
N TYR A 64 1.00 -13.06 0.78
CA TYR A 64 1.16 -13.81 -0.45
C TYR A 64 0.00 -13.57 -1.40
N THR A 65 0.30 -13.44 -2.68
CA THR A 65 -0.74 -13.52 -3.72
C THR A 65 -1.20 -14.96 -3.90
N PRO A 66 -2.32 -15.22 -4.60
CA PRO A 66 -2.78 -16.58 -4.89
C PRO A 66 -1.78 -17.38 -5.73
N LYS A 67 -0.91 -16.68 -6.46
CA LYS A 67 0.16 -17.26 -7.29
C LYS A 67 1.44 -17.60 -6.51
N GLY A 68 1.51 -17.22 -5.24
CA GLY A 68 2.69 -17.42 -4.40
C GLY A 68 3.68 -16.25 -4.40
N ASP A 69 3.40 -15.16 -5.12
CA ASP A 69 4.25 -13.97 -5.08
C ASP A 69 4.18 -13.30 -3.71
N LEU A 70 5.35 -12.98 -3.13
CA LEU A 70 5.47 -12.27 -1.87
C LEU A 70 5.26 -10.77 -2.08
N LYS A 71 4.45 -10.15 -1.21
CA LYS A 71 4.23 -8.72 -1.14
C LYS A 71 4.47 -8.23 0.28
N ILE A 72 5.15 -7.09 0.37
CA ILE A 72 5.49 -6.43 1.63
C ILE A 72 4.57 -5.23 1.80
N LEU A 73 3.95 -5.13 2.97
CA LEU A 73 3.07 -4.04 3.34
C LEU A 73 3.44 -3.54 4.75
N PRO A 74 3.13 -2.28 5.08
CA PRO A 74 3.27 -1.82 6.45
C PRO A 74 2.29 -2.55 7.38
N LYS A 75 2.69 -2.78 8.63
CA LYS A 75 1.83 -3.38 9.66
C LYS A 75 0.55 -2.56 9.82
N GLY A 76 -0.56 -3.27 9.86
CA GLY A 76 -1.89 -2.66 9.91
C GLY A 76 -2.46 -2.26 8.55
N ALA A 77 -1.74 -2.50 7.45
CA ALA A 77 -2.31 -2.40 6.11
C ALA A 77 -3.55 -3.30 5.98
N THR A 78 -4.55 -2.78 5.28
CA THR A 78 -5.81 -3.48 5.08
C THR A 78 -5.82 -4.33 3.81
N ALA A 79 -6.81 -5.20 3.71
CA ALA A 79 -7.14 -5.93 2.50
C ALA A 79 -7.33 -5.01 1.28
N LEU A 80 -7.89 -3.81 1.48
CA LEU A 80 -8.02 -2.81 0.42
C LEU A 80 -6.67 -2.18 0.05
N ASP A 81 -5.79 -1.90 1.01
CA ASP A 81 -4.43 -1.42 0.74
C ASP A 81 -3.64 -2.40 -0.14
N PHE A 82 -3.81 -3.70 0.10
CA PHE A 82 -3.20 -4.74 -0.74
C PHE A 82 -3.68 -4.69 -2.20
N ALA A 83 -4.97 -4.44 -2.44
CA ALA A 83 -5.50 -4.29 -3.80
C ALA A 83 -4.83 -3.11 -4.53
N PHE A 84 -4.66 -1.97 -3.87
CA PHE A 84 -3.94 -0.80 -4.41
C PHE A 84 -2.43 -1.01 -4.53
N ASN A 85 -1.85 -1.90 -3.72
CA ASN A 85 -0.45 -2.29 -3.83
C ASN A 85 -0.19 -3.07 -5.13
N ILE A 86 -1.06 -4.04 -5.47
CA ILE A 86 -0.99 -4.80 -6.72
C ILE A 86 -1.08 -3.87 -7.93
N HIS A 87 -2.17 -3.12 -8.04
CA HIS A 87 -2.38 -2.18 -9.14
C HIS A 87 -3.49 -1.18 -8.77
N SER A 88 -3.41 0.06 -9.26
CA SER A 88 -4.46 1.05 -9.00
C SER A 88 -5.82 0.62 -9.54
N ASP A 89 -5.88 0.07 -10.76
CA ASP A 89 -7.14 -0.42 -11.35
C ASP A 89 -7.77 -1.58 -10.57
N VAL A 90 -6.93 -2.47 -10.01
CA VAL A 90 -7.40 -3.56 -9.15
C VAL A 90 -7.98 -2.99 -7.85
N GLY A 91 -7.33 -1.98 -7.28
CA GLY A 91 -7.86 -1.22 -6.15
C GLY A 91 -9.19 -0.54 -6.46
N TYR A 92 -9.29 0.20 -7.57
CA TYR A 92 -10.49 0.92 -7.97
C TYR A 92 -11.71 0.02 -8.19
N HIS A 93 -11.47 -1.17 -8.71
CA HIS A 93 -12.52 -2.14 -8.99
C HIS A 93 -12.65 -3.21 -7.90
N CYS A 94 -12.04 -3.04 -6.73
CA CYS A 94 -12.07 -4.02 -5.64
C CYS A 94 -13.49 -4.18 -5.07
N GLN A 95 -14.13 -5.32 -5.31
CA GLN A 95 -15.47 -5.64 -4.80
C GLN A 95 -15.43 -6.45 -3.50
N ALA A 96 -14.51 -7.42 -3.43
CA ALA A 96 -14.36 -8.26 -2.26
C ALA A 96 -12.92 -8.76 -2.14
N VAL A 97 -12.49 -9.08 -0.92
CA VAL A 97 -11.18 -9.66 -0.67
C VAL A 97 -11.36 -10.99 0.05
N LYS A 98 -10.59 -11.99 -0.38
CA LYS A 98 -10.49 -13.28 0.28
C LYS A 98 -9.11 -13.41 0.92
N VAL A 99 -9.07 -13.78 2.19
CA VAL A 99 -7.85 -14.09 2.93
C VAL A 99 -7.89 -15.57 3.29
N SER A 100 -6.90 -16.33 2.84
CA SER A 100 -6.80 -17.78 3.06
C SER A 100 -8.09 -18.51 2.68
N ASN A 101 -8.62 -18.16 1.49
CA ASN A 101 -9.86 -18.66 0.91
C ASN A 101 -11.16 -18.32 1.66
N ARG A 102 -11.14 -17.40 2.63
CA ARG A 102 -12.33 -16.89 3.34
C ARG A 102 -12.61 -15.44 2.97
N LEU A 103 -13.89 -15.09 2.78
CA LEU A 103 -14.29 -13.69 2.54
C LEU A 103 -14.07 -12.87 3.80
N VAL A 104 -13.40 -11.73 3.65
CA VAL A 104 -13.17 -10.77 4.74
C VAL A 104 -13.67 -9.38 4.36
N PRO A 105 -13.98 -8.53 5.35
CA PRO A 105 -14.25 -7.11 5.09
C PRO A 105 -13.07 -6.41 4.42
N MET A 106 -13.33 -5.38 3.61
CA MET A 106 -12.28 -4.60 2.94
C MET A 106 -11.31 -3.93 3.92
N GLY A 107 -11.79 -3.54 5.10
CA GLY A 107 -10.97 -2.96 6.18
C GLY A 107 -10.28 -3.99 7.09
N TYR A 108 -10.31 -5.29 6.74
CA TYR A 108 -9.59 -6.31 7.49
C TYR A 108 -8.09 -6.02 7.48
N LYS A 109 -7.46 -6.00 8.66
CA LYS A 109 -6.02 -5.80 8.81
C LYS A 109 -5.29 -7.10 8.51
N LEU A 110 -4.41 -7.06 7.53
CA LEU A 110 -3.66 -8.22 7.08
C LEU A 110 -2.61 -8.63 8.13
N GLN A 111 -2.36 -9.94 8.18
CA GLN A 111 -1.38 -10.55 9.07
C GLN A 111 -0.26 -11.22 8.26
N ASN A 112 0.85 -11.47 8.94
CA ASN A 112 1.99 -12.12 8.31
C ASN A 112 1.63 -13.56 7.90
N GLY A 113 1.92 -13.93 6.66
CA GLY A 113 1.59 -15.24 6.10
C GLY A 113 0.21 -15.35 5.45
N ASP A 114 -0.60 -14.29 5.48
CA ASP A 114 -1.92 -14.30 4.82
C ASP A 114 -1.79 -14.44 3.31
N GLN A 115 -2.57 -15.36 2.73
CA GLN A 115 -2.73 -15.45 1.28
C GLN A 115 -3.95 -14.65 0.85
N VAL A 116 -3.75 -13.58 0.10
CA VAL A 116 -4.78 -12.60 -0.22
C VAL A 116 -5.15 -12.67 -1.70
N SER A 117 -6.45 -12.81 -1.98
CA SER A 117 -7.04 -12.79 -3.32
C SER A 117 -8.05 -11.67 -3.44
N VAL A 118 -7.92 -10.84 -4.48
CA VAL A 118 -8.83 -9.71 -4.73
C VAL A 118 -9.82 -10.09 -5.82
N VAL A 119 -11.11 -9.88 -5.53
CA VAL A 119 -12.20 -10.03 -6.50
C VAL A 119 -12.56 -8.65 -7.02
N THR A 120 -12.43 -8.45 -8.32
CA THR A 120 -12.70 -7.16 -8.97
C THR A 120 -14.02 -7.16 -9.74
N ASN A 121 -14.66 -6.00 -9.82
CA ASN A 121 -15.87 -5.76 -10.60
C ASN A 121 -15.76 -4.42 -11.35
N LYS A 122 -16.02 -4.42 -12.66
CA LYS A 122 -15.94 -3.24 -13.53
C LYS A 122 -16.87 -2.10 -13.11
N ASN A 123 -17.99 -2.42 -12.46
CA ASN A 123 -18.96 -1.43 -11.99
C ASN A 123 -18.59 -0.83 -10.64
N GLN A 124 -17.63 -1.44 -9.93
CA GLN A 124 -17.19 -0.93 -8.64
C GLN A 124 -16.35 0.33 -8.84
N ARG A 125 -16.61 1.33 -7.99
CA ARG A 125 -15.87 2.58 -7.91
C ARG A 125 -15.50 2.86 -6.44
N PRO A 126 -14.41 3.60 -6.20
CA PRO A 126 -14.07 4.05 -4.86
C PRO A 126 -15.18 4.91 -4.26
N SER A 127 -15.44 4.74 -2.97
CA SER A 127 -16.33 5.59 -2.20
C SER A 127 -15.57 6.33 -1.10
N GLU A 128 -16.18 7.37 -0.52
CA GLU A 128 -15.58 8.12 0.58
C GLU A 128 -15.31 7.23 1.81
N ASP A 129 -16.14 6.21 2.05
CA ASP A 129 -15.96 5.29 3.16
C ASP A 129 -14.66 4.49 3.08
N TRP A 130 -14.13 4.26 1.88
CA TRP A 130 -12.87 3.55 1.70
C TRP A 130 -11.70 4.30 2.34
N LEU A 131 -11.76 5.63 2.42
CA LEU A 131 -10.75 6.46 3.09
C LEU A 131 -10.65 6.19 4.60
N LYS A 132 -11.70 5.62 5.22
CA LYS A 132 -11.71 5.23 6.63
C LYS A 132 -10.99 3.90 6.86
N TRP A 133 -10.85 3.08 5.82
CA TRP A 133 -10.25 1.76 5.91
C TRP A 133 -8.80 1.73 5.45
N VAL A 134 -8.46 2.48 4.39
CA VAL A 134 -7.09 2.47 3.87
C VAL A 134 -6.12 3.19 4.81
N VAL A 135 -4.95 2.57 4.99
CA VAL A 135 -3.87 3.12 5.82
C VAL A 135 -2.78 3.73 4.94
N THR A 136 -2.50 3.12 3.79
CA THR A 136 -1.36 3.51 2.94
C THR A 136 -1.62 4.82 2.20
N SER A 137 -0.61 5.71 2.16
CA SER A 137 -0.69 6.99 1.43
C SER A 137 -1.02 6.77 -0.05
N LYS A 138 -0.40 5.76 -0.67
CA LYS A 138 -0.67 5.37 -2.07
C LYS A 138 -2.16 5.11 -2.31
N ALA A 139 -2.81 4.30 -1.47
CA ALA A 139 -4.23 4.00 -1.62
C ALA A 139 -5.10 5.25 -1.37
N ARG A 140 -4.79 6.02 -0.31
CA ARG A 140 -5.50 7.25 0.04
C ARG A 140 -5.47 8.28 -1.09
N ASP A 141 -4.32 8.49 -1.71
CA ASP A 141 -4.15 9.48 -2.77
C ASP A 141 -4.87 9.07 -4.05
N LYS A 142 -4.82 7.78 -4.40
CA LYS A 142 -5.57 7.24 -5.55
C LYS A 142 -7.08 7.33 -5.35
N ILE A 143 -7.58 7.01 -4.15
CA ILE A 143 -9.01 7.15 -3.83
C ILE A 143 -9.43 8.61 -3.91
N ARG A 144 -8.67 9.54 -3.31
CA ARG A 144 -8.97 10.98 -3.38
C ARG A 144 -8.97 11.51 -4.82
N ALA A 145 -8.02 11.08 -5.64
CA ALA A 145 -7.97 11.46 -7.05
C ALA A 145 -9.24 11.01 -7.80
N SER A 146 -9.63 9.74 -7.63
CA SER A 146 -10.86 9.20 -8.24
C SER A 146 -12.12 9.95 -7.78
N LEU A 147 -12.25 10.25 -6.49
CA LEU A 147 -13.40 10.99 -5.96
C LEU A 147 -13.47 12.43 -6.51
N LYS A 148 -12.32 13.07 -6.70
CA LYS A 148 -12.25 14.41 -7.31
C LYS A 148 -12.70 14.39 -8.76
N GLU A 149 -12.27 13.40 -9.54
CA GLU A 149 -12.68 13.21 -10.94
C GLU A 149 -14.20 12.92 -11.06
N ASP A 150 -14.73 12.07 -10.18
CA ASP A 150 -16.16 11.76 -10.12
C ASP A 150 -16.99 13.00 -9.75
N ASN A 151 -16.51 13.84 -8.85
CA ASN A 151 -17.20 15.09 -8.50
C ASN A 151 -17.14 16.12 -9.64
N ALA A 152 -16.01 16.23 -10.34
CA ALA A 152 -15.87 17.11 -11.49
C ALA A 152 -16.78 16.69 -12.67
N SER A 153 -16.88 15.39 -12.94
CA SER A 153 -17.77 14.85 -13.98
C SER A 153 -19.26 15.06 -13.66
N LYS A 154 -19.66 14.92 -12.39
CA LYS A 154 -21.04 15.24 -11.94
C LYS A 154 -21.37 16.72 -12.12
N GLN A 155 -20.44 17.62 -11.78
CA GLN A 155 -20.64 19.07 -11.91
C GLN A 155 -20.76 19.54 -13.37
N SER A 156 -19.99 18.95 -14.30
CA SER A 156 -20.10 19.28 -15.72
C SER A 156 -21.40 18.77 -16.35
N SER A 157 -21.89 17.61 -15.90
CA SER A 157 -23.17 17.03 -16.31
C SER A 157 -24.37 17.91 -15.88
N ALA A 158 -24.30 18.47 -14.67
CA ALA A 158 -25.36 19.32 -14.11
C ALA A 158 -25.50 20.70 -14.80
N LYS A 159 -24.47 21.17 -15.52
CA LYS A 159 -24.47 22.48 -16.19
C LYS A 159 -25.06 22.47 -17.61
N LYS A 160 -25.42 21.31 -18.17
CA LYS A 160 -25.94 21.17 -19.54
C LYS A 160 -27.48 21.28 -19.78
N PRO A 161 -28.41 21.44 -18.81
CA PRO A 161 -29.83 21.32 -19.13
C PRO A 161 -30.55 22.57 -19.69
N TYR A 162 -29.91 23.73 -19.91
CA TYR A 162 -30.64 24.98 -20.21
C TYR A 162 -30.32 25.71 -21.54
N SER A 163 -29.58 25.11 -22.47
CA SER A 163 -29.27 25.76 -23.76
C SER A 163 -29.87 25.03 -24.95
N ALA A 164 -31.20 24.95 -25.01
CA ALA A 164 -31.94 24.56 -26.20
C ALA A 164 -33.36 25.15 -26.12
N ASN A 165 -33.49 26.41 -26.52
CA ASN A 165 -34.74 27.04 -26.98
C ASN A 165 -34.45 27.65 -28.35
#